data_AF-A0A816GNQ8-F1
#
_entry.id   AF-A0A816GNQ8-F1
#
_cell.length_a   1.000
_cell.length_b   1.000
_cell.length_c   1.000
_cell.angle_alpha   90.00
_cell.angle_beta   90.00
_cell.angle_gamma   90.00
#
_symmetry.space_group_name_H-M   'P 1'
#
loop_
_entity.id
_entity.type
_entity.pdbx_description
1 polymer ?
#
loop_
_entity_poly.entity_id
_entity_poly.type
_entity_poly.pdbx_seq_one_letter_code
_entity_poly.pdbx_strand_id
1 'polypeptide(L)'
;MMESLTKYNIGNRMSWIIFIFISIQMAHTLTTFSDVPPPPTRPDKFSSREELKQYLQLIHEYYSIIGRPRFGRALTERHSSLSDRRLFNFFDIDGDQSITFDEFHKRFGNE
;
A
#
# COMPACT_ATOMS: atom_id res chain seq x y z
N MET A 1 0.73 53.92 -34.27
CA MET A 1 1.61 53.46 -33.18
C MET A 1 0.84 53.05 -31.91
N MET A 2 -0.46 53.37 -31.76
CA MET A 2 -1.27 53.03 -30.56
C MET A 2 -1.88 51.62 -30.54
N GLU A 3 -2.03 50.93 -31.68
CA GLU A 3 -2.69 49.61 -31.74
C GLU A 3 -1.83 48.42 -31.28
N SER A 4 -0.50 48.57 -31.24
CA SER A 4 0.40 47.49 -30.83
C SER A 4 0.48 47.33 -29.31
N LEU A 5 0.23 48.39 -28.54
CA LEU A 5 0.31 48.38 -27.07
C LEU A 5 -0.90 47.69 -26.42
N THR A 6 -2.10 47.77 -27.04
CA THR A 6 -3.30 47.12 -26.53
C THR A 6 -3.29 45.61 -26.75
N LYS A 7 -2.81 45.14 -27.92
CA LYS A 7 -2.70 43.71 -28.25
C LYS A 7 -1.69 42.98 -27.36
N TYR A 8 -0.54 43.59 -27.07
CA TYR A 8 0.48 43.02 -26.18
C TYR A 8 -0.02 42.88 -24.73
N ASN A 9 -0.77 43.87 -24.25
CA ASN A 9 -1.33 43.87 -22.89
C ASN A 9 -2.49 42.87 -22.76
N ILE A 10 -3.30 42.67 -23.81
CA ILE A 10 -4.37 41.65 -23.84
C ILE A 10 -3.78 40.23 -23.85
N GLY A 11 -2.75 39.97 -24.66
CA GLY A 11 -2.13 38.64 -24.76
C GLY A 11 -1.50 38.21 -23.44
N ASN A 12 -0.82 39.13 -22.76
CA ASN A 12 -0.24 38.87 -21.45
C ASN A 12 -1.32 38.61 -20.40
N ARG A 13 -2.40 39.42 -20.36
CA ARG A 13 -3.51 39.21 -19.40
C ARG A 13 -4.23 37.88 -19.60
N MET A 14 -4.46 37.46 -20.84
CA MET A 14 -5.07 36.17 -21.15
C MET A 14 -4.15 34.99 -20.77
N SER A 15 -2.84 35.15 -20.93
CA SER A 15 -1.86 34.17 -20.47
C SER A 15 -1.91 33.98 -18.96
N TRP A 16 -1.95 35.07 -18.17
CA TRP A 16 -2.09 34.99 -16.72
C TRP A 16 -3.39 34.31 -16.27
N ILE A 17 -4.51 34.59 -16.93
CA ILE A 17 -5.80 33.93 -16.64
C ILE A 17 -5.71 32.42 -16.90
N ILE A 18 -5.08 32.01 -18.00
CA ILE A 18 -4.87 30.60 -18.33
C ILE A 18 -3.96 29.93 -17.29
N PHE A 19 -2.87 30.58 -16.87
CA PHE A 19 -1.99 30.07 -15.82
C PHE A 19 -2.72 29.91 -14.47
N ILE A 20 -3.54 30.89 -14.08
CA ILE A 20 -4.36 30.81 -12.87
C ILE A 20 -5.35 29.64 -12.98
N PHE A 21 -6.04 29.49 -14.11
CA PHE A 21 -6.97 28.39 -14.32
C PHE A 21 -6.27 27.02 -14.23
N ILE A 22 -5.12 26.85 -14.87
CA ILE A 22 -4.32 25.62 -14.79
C ILE A 22 -3.87 25.34 -13.35
N SER A 23 -3.45 26.36 -12.60
CA SER A 23 -3.04 26.21 -11.20
C SER A 23 -4.19 25.78 -10.29
N ILE A 24 -5.39 26.31 -10.52
CA ILE A 24 -6.61 25.93 -9.78
C ILE A 24 -6.98 24.47 -10.09
N GLN A 25 -6.94 24.06 -11.36
CA GLN A 25 -7.20 22.66 -11.74
C GLN A 25 -6.18 21.69 -11.13
N MET A 26 -4.90 22.07 -11.07
CA MET A 26 -3.86 21.27 -10.43
C MET A 26 -4.00 21.20 -8.91
N ALA A 27 -4.52 22.25 -8.27
CA ALA A 27 -4.83 22.21 -6.84
C ALA A 27 -6.02 21.29 -6.54
N HIS A 28 -7.05 21.27 -7.40
CA HIS A 28 -8.20 20.35 -7.25
C HIS A 28 -7.79 18.86 -7.35
N THR A 29 -6.80 18.52 -8.17
CA THR A 29 -6.32 17.12 -8.28
C THR A 29 -5.46 16.69 -7.09
N LEU A 30 -4.84 17.63 -6.38
CA LEU A 30 -4.06 17.36 -5.15
C LEU A 30 -4.93 17.15 -3.92
N THR A 31 -6.14 17.71 -3.86
CA THR A 31 -7.03 17.60 -2.70
C THR A 31 -7.78 16.25 -2.58
N THR A 32 -7.70 15.36 -3.57
CA THR A 32 -8.45 14.08 -3.57
C THR A 32 -7.62 12.87 -3.10
N PHE A 33 -6.35 13.05 -2.73
CA PHE A 33 -5.48 11.95 -2.29
C PHE A 33 -5.35 11.88 -0.77
N SER A 34 -6.42 11.54 -0.03
CA SER A 34 -6.26 10.98 1.32
C SER A 34 -7.47 10.24 1.91
N ASP A 35 -8.49 9.88 1.11
CA ASP A 35 -9.54 8.96 1.60
C ASP A 35 -9.10 7.50 1.42
N VAL A 36 -8.02 7.13 2.10
CA VAL A 36 -7.73 5.71 2.31
C VAL A 36 -8.79 5.22 3.30
N PRO A 37 -9.72 4.32 2.89
CA PRO A 37 -10.72 3.80 3.82
C PRO A 37 -10.00 3.12 4.99
N PRO A 38 -10.53 3.15 6.22
CA PRO A 38 -9.92 2.46 7.34
C PRO A 38 -9.87 0.93 7.12
N PRO A 39 -8.93 0.21 7.74
CA PRO A 39 -8.82 -1.24 7.61
C PRO A 39 -10.13 -1.92 8.00
N PRO A 40 -10.55 -2.96 7.25
CA PRO A 40 -11.75 -3.71 7.60
C PRO A 40 -11.57 -4.37 8.97
N THR A 41 -12.53 -4.13 9.86
CA THR A 41 -12.53 -4.68 11.23
C THR A 41 -12.47 -6.20 11.17
N ARG A 42 -11.57 -6.81 11.96
CA ARG A 42 -11.46 -8.26 12.06
C ARG A 42 -12.65 -8.81 12.86
N PRO A 43 -13.50 -9.65 12.28
CA PRO A 43 -14.54 -10.32 13.05
C PRO A 43 -13.91 -11.37 13.97
N ASP A 44 -14.49 -11.54 15.17
CA ASP A 44 -14.01 -12.51 16.15
C ASP A 44 -14.21 -13.96 15.68
N LYS A 45 -15.31 -14.21 14.94
CA LYS A 45 -15.66 -15.50 14.33
C LYS A 45 -16.44 -15.28 13.04
N PHE A 46 -16.32 -16.21 12.09
CA PHE A 46 -17.17 -16.26 10.89
C PHE A 46 -18.28 -17.28 11.11
N SER A 47 -19.54 -16.87 10.98
CA SER A 47 -20.70 -17.74 11.19
C SER A 47 -21.13 -18.46 9.91
N SER A 48 -20.74 -17.95 8.74
CA SER A 48 -21.02 -18.58 7.44
C SER A 48 -19.86 -18.48 6.45
N ARG A 49 -19.86 -19.35 5.44
CA ARG A 49 -18.90 -19.34 4.33
C ARG A 49 -18.98 -18.05 3.52
N GLU A 50 -20.17 -17.48 3.40
CA GLU A 50 -20.45 -16.24 2.67
C GLU A 50 -19.80 -15.04 3.37
N GLU A 51 -19.86 -15.00 4.71
CA GLU A 51 -19.25 -13.97 5.54
C GLU A 51 -17.72 -13.97 5.39
N LEU A 52 -17.12 -15.17 5.36
CA LEU A 52 -15.69 -15.32 5.07
C LEU A 52 -15.33 -14.80 3.66
N LYS A 53 -16.13 -15.14 2.64
CA LYS A 53 -15.90 -14.65 1.27
C LYS A 53 -15.97 -13.12 1.18
N GLN A 54 -16.97 -12.53 1.81
CA GLN A 54 -17.14 -11.08 1.85
C GLN A 54 -15.97 -10.39 2.55
N TYR A 55 -15.52 -10.93 3.68
CA TYR A 55 -14.36 -10.39 4.39
C TYR A 55 -13.07 -10.48 3.56
N LEU A 56 -12.84 -11.60 2.86
CA LEU A 56 -11.68 -11.75 1.98
C LEU A 56 -11.72 -10.76 0.80
N GLN A 57 -12.90 -10.47 0.24
CA GLN A 57 -13.07 -9.45 -0.78
C GLN A 57 -12.72 -8.05 -0.25
N LEU A 58 -13.20 -7.70 0.95
CA LEU A 58 -12.91 -6.41 1.59
C LEU A 58 -11.41 -6.24 1.87
N ILE A 59 -10.73 -7.29 2.33
CA ILE A 59 -9.27 -7.28 2.51
C ILE A 59 -8.56 -7.06 1.18
N HIS A 60 -8.97 -7.77 0.13
CA HIS A 60 -8.37 -7.64 -1.19
C HIS A 60 -8.48 -6.22 -1.72
N GLU A 61 -9.67 -5.62 -1.61
CA GLU A 61 -9.93 -4.24 -2.04
C GLU A 61 -9.09 -3.23 -1.24
N TYR A 62 -9.09 -3.32 0.09
CA TYR A 62 -8.31 -2.45 0.97
C TYR A 62 -6.80 -2.47 0.65
N TYR A 63 -6.19 -3.65 0.54
CA TYR A 63 -4.76 -3.76 0.21
C TYR A 63 -4.43 -3.57 -1.27
N SER A 64 -5.42 -3.57 -2.16
CA SER A 64 -5.21 -3.15 -3.54
C SER A 64 -4.99 -1.64 -3.65
N ILE A 65 -5.65 -0.86 -2.80
CA ILE A 65 -5.58 0.62 -2.75
C ILE A 65 -4.32 1.08 -2.00
N ILE A 66 -4.06 0.54 -0.82
CA ILE A 66 -2.92 0.93 0.03
C ILE A 66 -1.58 0.43 -0.51
N GLY A 67 -1.64 -0.48 -1.48
CA GLY A 67 -0.50 -1.22 -1.99
C GLY A 67 -0.34 -2.53 -1.25
N ARG A 68 -0.06 -3.59 -2.03
CA ARG A 68 0.23 -4.92 -1.49
C ARG A 68 1.35 -4.77 -0.45
N PRO A 69 1.20 -5.29 0.78
CA PRO A 69 2.29 -5.35 1.72
C PRO A 69 3.50 -6.00 1.04
N ARG A 70 4.55 -5.23 0.76
CA ARG A 70 5.78 -5.74 0.14
C ARG A 70 6.65 -6.40 1.20
N PHE A 71 6.08 -7.38 1.90
CA PHE A 71 6.90 -8.29 2.70
C PHE A 71 7.84 -9.01 1.74
N GLY A 72 9.15 -8.89 1.98
CA GLY A 72 10.18 -9.61 1.22
C GLY A 72 11.14 -8.78 0.38
N ARG A 73 11.00 -7.45 0.25
CA ARG A 73 11.96 -6.66 -0.56
C ARG A 73 13.35 -6.49 0.07
N ALA A 74 13.51 -6.71 1.37
CA ALA A 74 14.81 -6.55 2.04
C ALA A 74 15.72 -7.80 1.97
N LEU A 75 15.25 -8.93 1.44
CA LEU A 75 16.01 -10.20 1.46
C LEU A 75 16.41 -10.73 0.07
N THR A 76 15.99 -10.09 -1.02
CA THR A 76 16.15 -10.67 -2.37
C THR A 76 17.52 -10.44 -3.00
N GLU A 77 18.37 -9.53 -2.48
CA GLU A 77 19.64 -9.24 -3.19
C GLU A 77 20.85 -10.07 -2.73
N ARG A 78 20.82 -10.76 -1.57
CA ARG A 78 21.90 -11.68 -1.16
C ARG A 78 21.44 -12.78 -0.20
N HIS A 79 20.92 -13.89 -0.75
CA HIS A 79 20.89 -15.28 -0.20
C HIS A 79 19.57 -15.95 -0.60
N SER A 80 19.56 -16.76 -1.66
CA SER A 80 18.32 -17.37 -2.21
C SER A 80 18.28 -18.90 -2.12
N SER A 81 18.97 -19.52 -1.17
CA SER A 81 18.84 -20.98 -0.92
C SER A 81 19.29 -21.40 0.47
N LEU A 82 20.28 -20.69 1.02
CA LEU A 82 20.75 -20.92 2.38
C LEU A 82 19.85 -20.25 3.43
N SER A 83 19.13 -19.18 3.08
CA SER A 83 18.21 -18.49 4.00
C SER A 83 17.04 -19.37 4.37
N ASP A 84 16.36 -19.96 3.38
CA ASP A 84 15.09 -20.65 3.59
C ASP A 84 15.33 -21.96 4.35
N ARG A 85 16.40 -22.69 4.03
CA ARG A 85 16.80 -23.89 4.77
C ARG A 85 17.28 -23.57 6.19
N ARG A 86 17.99 -22.46 6.39
CA ARG A 86 18.41 -22.04 7.75
C ARG A 86 17.23 -21.58 8.59
N LEU A 87 16.28 -20.86 7.99
CA LEU A 87 15.06 -20.43 8.67
C LEU A 87 14.18 -21.62 9.02
N PHE A 88 14.05 -22.59 8.11
CA PHE A 88 13.33 -23.82 8.38
C PHE A 88 13.96 -24.59 9.55
N ASN A 89 15.26 -24.88 9.47
CA ASN A 89 16.00 -25.56 10.55
C ASN A 89 16.09 -24.75 11.85
N PHE A 90 15.83 -23.44 11.81
CA PHE A 90 15.82 -22.61 13.01
C PHE A 90 14.52 -22.78 13.81
N PHE A 91 13.42 -23.10 13.12
CA PHE A 91 12.10 -23.29 13.70
C PHE A 91 11.73 -24.76 13.91
N ASP A 92 12.21 -25.65 13.05
CA ASP A 92 12.09 -27.10 13.18
C ASP A 92 13.05 -27.59 14.28
N ILE A 93 12.55 -27.67 15.52
CA ILE A 93 13.34 -27.99 16.71
C ILE A 93 13.48 -29.50 16.87
N ASP A 94 12.47 -30.27 16.44
CA ASP A 94 12.45 -31.72 16.56
C ASP A 94 12.97 -32.46 15.31
N GLY A 95 13.16 -31.76 14.19
CA GLY A 95 13.72 -32.28 12.95
C GLY A 95 12.71 -33.04 12.09
N ASP A 96 11.42 -32.86 12.35
CA ASP A 96 10.35 -33.60 11.67
C ASP A 96 10.00 -33.05 10.28
N GLN A 97 10.72 -32.02 9.82
CA GLN A 97 10.50 -31.32 8.56
C GLN A 97 9.14 -30.62 8.49
N SER A 98 8.57 -30.29 9.63
CA SER A 98 7.41 -29.44 9.79
C SER A 98 7.74 -28.30 10.77
N ILE A 99 6.87 -27.29 10.83
CA ILE A 99 7.01 -26.21 11.80
C ILE A 99 5.65 -26.05 12.46
N THR A 100 5.61 -26.24 13.76
CA THR A 100 4.40 -26.11 14.58
C THR A 100 4.37 -24.78 15.34
N PHE A 101 3.18 -24.35 15.76
CA PHE A 101 3.04 -23.14 16.58
C PHE A 101 3.69 -23.29 17.96
N ASP A 102 3.77 -24.52 18.48
CA ASP A 102 4.41 -24.82 19.76
C ASP A 102 5.92 -24.62 19.69
N GLU A 103 6.56 -25.02 18.59
CA GLU A 103 7.99 -24.77 18.35
C GLU A 103 8.30 -23.27 18.17
N PHE A 104 7.39 -22.53 17.52
CA PHE A 104 7.49 -21.08 17.44
C PHE A 104 7.48 -20.43 18.84
N HIS A 105 6.57 -20.87 19.72
CA HIS A 105 6.51 -20.39 21.10
C HIS A 105 7.74 -20.81 21.90
N LYS A 106 8.25 -22.02 21.71
CA LYS A 106 9.47 -22.49 22.38
C LYS A 106 10.71 -21.64 22.01
N ARG A 107 10.69 -20.98 20.85
CA ARG A 107 11.81 -20.17 20.36
C ARG A 107 11.77 -18.71 20.81
N PHE A 108 10.57 -18.14 20.96
CA PHE A 108 10.38 -16.71 21.27
C PHE A 108 9.62 -16.43 22.57
N GLY A 109 8.96 -17.44 23.12
CA GLY A 109 8.38 -17.40 24.45
C GLY A 109 9.51 -17.48 25.46
N ASN A 110 9.84 -16.34 26.07
CA ASN A 110 10.67 -16.30 27.25
C ASN A 110 9.92 -17.01 28.39
N GLU A 111 10.39 -18.18 28.79
CA GLU A 111 10.29 -18.61 30.19
C GLU A 111 11.36 -17.89 31.02
#